data_AF-A0A964XH32-F1
#
_entry.id   AF-A0A964XH32-F1
#
_cell.length_a   1.000
_cell.length_b   1.000
_cell.length_c   1.000
_cell.angle_alpha   90.00
_cell.angle_beta   90.00
_cell.angle_gamma   90.00
#
_symmetry.space_group_name_H-M   'P 1'
#
loop_
_entity.id
_entity.type
_entity.pdbx_description
1 polymer ?
#
loop_
_entity_poly.entity_id
_entity_poly.type
_entity_poly.pdbx_seq_one_letter_code
_entity_poly.pdbx_strand_id
1 'polypeptide(L)'
;MRAILASTSARREAAFSIRQRYSPRVSDATSLPARWLLSDKRNDAVLEPALRRLPRGSGFIYRHYHLPGPERLARFRTLARLAQACEHTVILADSALTATEWGADGIYGSPRALWPRRSGLFHLATAHDLGEIGLANRLGADAVLLSPVFPTRSHPGAASLGPVRFRLFAARSRVPV
;
A
#
# COMPACT_ATOMS: atom_id res chain seq x y z
N MET A 1 -34.84 -14.27 -54.22
CA MET A 1 -33.77 -13.64 -53.42
C MET A 1 -34.39 -13.23 -52.09
N ARG A 2 -34.27 -14.07 -51.04
CA ARG A 2 -34.99 -13.93 -49.76
C ARG A 2 -34.06 -13.37 -48.67
N ALA A 3 -34.60 -12.50 -47.84
CA ALA A 3 -33.99 -11.96 -46.62
C ALA A 3 -34.61 -12.61 -45.36
N ILE A 4 -33.83 -12.54 -44.27
CA ILE A 4 -34.13 -12.65 -42.82
C ILE A 4 -34.52 -14.03 -42.21
N LEU A 5 -33.66 -14.61 -41.34
CA LEU A 5 -33.78 -14.67 -39.85
C LEU A 5 -32.88 -15.74 -39.18
N ALA A 6 -32.26 -15.32 -38.06
CA ALA A 6 -31.82 -16.05 -36.84
C ALA A 6 -30.77 -17.19 -37.00
N SER A 7 -29.86 -17.52 -36.06
CA SER A 7 -29.73 -17.34 -34.60
C SER A 7 -28.33 -17.81 -34.15
N THR A 8 -27.81 -17.24 -33.04
CA THR A 8 -26.85 -17.82 -32.04
C THR A 8 -25.45 -18.28 -32.51
N SER A 9 -24.34 -17.95 -31.87
CA SER A 9 -24.05 -18.13 -30.44
C SER A 9 -22.88 -17.26 -30.00
N ALA A 10 -23.04 -16.63 -28.85
CA ALA A 10 -22.01 -15.91 -28.11
C ALA A 10 -20.83 -16.83 -27.72
N ARG A 11 -19.63 -16.26 -27.65
CA ARG A 11 -18.67 -16.51 -26.56
C ARG A 11 -17.89 -15.21 -26.29
N ARG A 12 -18.34 -14.50 -25.25
CA ARG A 12 -17.54 -13.53 -24.51
C ARG A 12 -16.55 -14.31 -23.66
N GLU A 13 -15.25 -14.10 -23.84
CA GLU A 13 -14.28 -14.35 -22.78
C GLU A 13 -13.85 -13.00 -22.22
N ALA A 14 -14.60 -12.54 -21.22
CA ALA A 14 -14.14 -11.50 -20.31
C ALA A 14 -13.42 -12.22 -19.16
N ALA A 15 -12.09 -12.11 -19.11
CA ALA A 15 -11.31 -12.49 -17.93
C ALA A 15 -11.63 -11.51 -16.80
N PHE A 16 -12.65 -11.83 -16.01
CA PHE A 16 -13.01 -11.13 -14.78
C PHE A 16 -12.07 -11.58 -13.65
N SER A 17 -11.15 -10.72 -13.25
CA SER A 17 -10.70 -10.69 -11.85
C SER A 17 -10.98 -9.29 -11.31
N ILE A 18 -12.26 -8.96 -11.16
CA ILE A 18 -12.65 -7.79 -10.37
C ILE A 18 -12.37 -8.13 -8.91
N ARG A 19 -11.25 -7.63 -8.38
CA ARG A 19 -11.09 -7.51 -6.93
C ARG A 19 -12.13 -6.48 -6.47
N GLN A 20 -13.18 -6.95 -5.80
CA GLN A 20 -14.20 -6.05 -5.26
C GLN A 20 -13.54 -5.13 -4.23
N ARG A 21 -13.61 -3.83 -4.46
CA ARG A 21 -13.07 -2.82 -3.54
C ARG A 21 -13.93 -2.69 -2.30
N TYR A 22 -13.32 -2.29 -1.20
CA TYR A 22 -14.04 -2.01 0.04
C TYR A 22 -14.89 -0.74 -0.03
N SER A 23 -14.53 0.22 -0.89
CA SER A 23 -15.23 1.48 -1.06
C SER A 23 -15.56 1.74 -2.53
N PRO A 24 -16.82 2.06 -2.86
CA PRO A 24 -17.21 2.46 -4.22
C PRO A 24 -16.68 3.85 -4.60
N ARG A 25 -16.07 4.58 -3.64
CA ARG A 25 -15.53 5.93 -3.85
C ARG A 25 -14.11 5.93 -4.44
N VAL A 26 -13.49 4.75 -4.55
CA VAL A 26 -12.15 4.58 -5.11
C VAL A 26 -12.27 4.27 -6.61
N SER A 27 -11.57 5.01 -7.46
CA SER A 27 -11.63 4.90 -8.93
C SER A 27 -10.80 3.74 -9.50
N ASP A 28 -11.25 3.14 -10.61
CA ASP A 28 -10.63 1.96 -11.26
C ASP A 28 -9.17 2.16 -11.71
N ALA A 29 -8.74 3.41 -11.87
CA ALA A 29 -7.44 3.79 -12.39
C ALA A 29 -6.28 3.80 -11.38
N THR A 30 -6.38 3.14 -10.22
CA THR A 30 -5.32 3.25 -9.21
C THR A 30 -4.05 2.51 -9.64
N SER A 31 -2.94 3.24 -9.82
CA SER A 31 -1.61 2.74 -10.19
C SER A 31 -0.81 2.09 -9.04
N LEU A 32 -1.41 1.96 -7.85
CA LEU A 32 -0.71 1.44 -6.68
C LEU A 32 -0.65 -0.10 -6.68
N PRO A 33 0.47 -0.69 -6.21
CA PRO A 33 0.59 -2.12 -6.03
C PRO A 33 -0.53 -2.75 -5.21
N ALA A 34 -0.94 -3.96 -5.60
CA ALA A 34 -1.98 -4.72 -4.90
C ALA A 34 -1.45 -5.60 -3.74
N ARG A 35 -0.13 -5.69 -3.57
CA ARG A 35 0.55 -6.46 -2.52
C ARG A 35 1.70 -5.62 -1.99
N TRP A 36 1.83 -5.57 -0.67
CA TRP A 36 2.83 -4.76 0.02
C TRP A 36 3.61 -5.60 1.02
N LEU A 37 4.93 -5.49 0.99
CA LEU A 37 5.83 -5.97 2.04
C LEU A 37 6.24 -4.81 2.93
N LEU A 38 5.99 -4.91 4.23
CA LEU A 38 6.43 -3.91 5.21
C LEU A 38 7.67 -4.44 5.95
N SER A 39 8.74 -3.64 5.97
CA SER A 39 9.94 -3.96 6.72
C SER A 39 9.79 -3.62 8.21
N ASP A 40 10.57 -4.31 9.04
CA ASP A 40 10.62 -4.12 10.49
C ASP A 40 11.89 -4.81 11.04
N LYS A 41 12.35 -4.41 12.24
CA LYS A 41 13.46 -5.11 12.93
C LYS A 41 13.25 -6.62 12.97
N ARG A 42 12.01 -7.05 13.17
CA ARG A 42 11.63 -8.47 13.35
C ARG A 42 11.79 -9.32 12.09
N ASN A 43 11.69 -8.73 10.90
CA ASN A 43 11.74 -9.46 9.64
C ASN A 43 12.96 -9.14 8.78
N ASP A 44 13.89 -8.33 9.29
CA ASP A 44 15.05 -7.85 8.53
C ASP A 44 15.86 -8.98 7.89
N ALA A 45 16.11 -10.06 8.65
CA ALA A 45 16.91 -11.20 8.21
C ALA A 45 16.33 -11.97 7.00
N VAL A 46 15.06 -11.75 6.66
CA VAL A 46 14.38 -12.45 5.56
C VAL A 46 13.93 -11.53 4.43
N LEU A 47 14.28 -10.23 4.47
CA LEU A 47 13.77 -9.26 3.49
C LEU A 47 14.27 -9.53 2.07
N GLU A 48 15.54 -9.86 1.89
CA GLU A 48 16.11 -10.13 0.58
C GLU A 48 15.45 -11.33 -0.13
N PRO A 49 15.32 -12.52 0.50
CA PRO A 49 14.58 -13.61 -0.13
C PRO A 49 13.08 -13.32 -0.26
N ALA A 50 12.47 -12.52 0.62
CA ALA A 50 11.07 -12.14 0.49
C ALA A 50 10.83 -11.23 -0.72
N LEU A 51 11.68 -10.21 -0.93
CA LEU A 51 11.60 -9.30 -2.08
C LEU A 51 11.72 -10.07 -3.40
N ARG A 52 12.65 -11.02 -3.52
CA ARG A 52 12.80 -11.83 -4.74
C ARG A 52 11.58 -12.72 -5.06
N ARG A 53 10.85 -13.16 -4.03
CA ARG A 53 9.68 -14.05 -4.17
C ARG A 53 8.38 -13.30 -4.35
N LEU A 54 8.35 -12.03 -3.99
CA LEU A 54 7.18 -11.18 -4.13
C LEU A 54 6.90 -11.00 -5.64
N PRO A 55 5.62 -11.03 -6.09
CA PRO A 55 5.33 -10.81 -7.50
C PRO A 55 5.88 -9.46 -7.99
N ARG A 56 6.42 -9.42 -9.21
CA ARG A 56 6.88 -8.18 -9.84
C ARG A 56 5.78 -7.12 -9.81
N GLY A 57 6.15 -5.84 -9.67
CA GLY A 57 5.18 -4.74 -9.53
C GLY A 57 4.52 -4.63 -8.14
N SER A 58 4.95 -5.41 -7.15
CA SER A 58 4.49 -5.24 -5.75
C SER A 58 5.10 -4.00 -5.08
N GLY A 59 4.61 -3.65 -3.89
CA GLY A 59 5.14 -2.52 -3.12
C GLY A 59 6.01 -2.97 -1.94
N PHE A 60 6.99 -2.15 -1.57
CA PHE A 60 7.86 -2.35 -0.42
C PHE A 60 7.91 -1.08 0.44
N ILE A 61 7.55 -1.18 1.73
CA ILE A 61 7.60 -0.06 2.68
C ILE A 61 8.74 -0.30 3.67
N TYR A 62 9.76 0.56 3.64
CA TYR A 62 10.92 0.49 4.52
C TYR A 62 10.71 1.29 5.81
N ARG A 63 10.72 0.60 6.96
CA ARG A 63 10.36 1.15 8.29
C ARG A 63 11.40 0.87 9.39
N HIS A 64 12.69 0.75 9.06
CA HIS A 64 13.72 0.49 10.07
C HIS A 64 14.05 1.71 10.93
N TYR A 65 13.11 2.15 11.76
CA TYR A 65 13.30 3.26 12.70
C TYR A 65 14.35 2.98 13.79
N HIS A 66 14.69 1.70 13.99
CA HIS A 66 15.61 1.25 15.02
C HIS A 66 17.09 1.37 14.64
N LEU A 67 17.39 1.62 13.36
CA LEU A 67 18.76 1.78 12.88
C LEU A 67 19.18 3.26 12.95
N PRO A 68 20.42 3.57 13.32
CA PRO A 68 20.96 4.93 13.24
C PRO A 68 21.07 5.37 11.77
N GLY A 69 21.08 6.68 11.52
CA GLY A 69 20.98 7.28 10.18
C GLY A 69 21.88 6.63 9.11
N PRO A 70 23.21 6.51 9.33
CA PRO A 70 24.12 5.91 8.35
C PRO A 70 23.81 4.44 8.03
N GLU A 71 23.59 3.61 9.06
CA GLU A 71 23.24 2.20 8.89
C GLU A 71 21.86 2.04 8.24
N ARG A 72 20.91 2.89 8.62
CA ARG A 72 19.56 2.90 8.07
C ARG A 72 19.57 3.22 6.57
N LEU A 73 20.37 4.18 6.14
CA LEU A 73 20.55 4.53 4.73
C LEU A 73 21.25 3.41 3.96
N ALA A 74 22.33 2.83 4.52
CA ALA A 74 23.04 1.73 3.90
C ALA A 74 22.11 0.51 3.69
N ARG A 75 21.34 0.15 4.72
CA ARG A 75 20.36 -0.93 4.65
C ARG A 75 19.22 -0.62 3.68
N PHE A 76 18.72 0.63 3.66
CA PHE A 76 17.74 1.08 2.66
C PHE A 76 18.27 0.88 1.24
N ARG A 77 19.47 1.38 0.92
CA ARG A 77 20.06 1.28 -0.43
C ARG A 77 20.19 -0.17 -0.91
N THR A 78 20.60 -1.08 -0.02
CA THR A 78 20.69 -2.52 -0.35
C THR A 78 19.33 -3.09 -0.74
N LEU A 79 18.30 -2.84 0.08
CA LEU A 79 16.96 -3.38 -0.17
C LEU A 79 16.24 -2.69 -1.33
N ALA A 80 16.43 -1.37 -1.49
CA ALA A 80 15.83 -0.58 -2.56
C ALA A 80 16.33 -1.04 -3.94
N ARG A 81 17.64 -1.28 -4.11
CA ARG A 81 18.20 -1.82 -5.37
C ARG A 81 17.58 -3.17 -5.74
N LEU A 82 17.41 -4.05 -4.75
CA LEU A 82 16.80 -5.35 -4.96
C LEU A 82 15.32 -5.21 -5.33
N ALA A 83 14.58 -4.37 -4.61
CA ALA A 83 13.18 -4.08 -4.87
C ALA A 83 12.99 -3.50 -6.28
N GLN A 84 13.83 -2.56 -6.70
CA GLN A 84 13.82 -1.96 -8.04
C GLN A 84 14.12 -2.99 -9.14
N ALA A 85 15.07 -3.90 -8.93
CA ALA A 85 15.34 -5.00 -9.88
C ALA A 85 14.13 -5.95 -10.04
N CYS A 86 13.25 -6.00 -9.04
CA CYS A 86 11.98 -6.73 -9.05
C CYS A 86 10.78 -5.85 -9.45
N GLU A 87 11.01 -4.63 -9.96
CA GLU A 87 10.00 -3.64 -10.36
C GLU A 87 9.05 -3.24 -9.22
N HIS A 88 9.53 -3.27 -7.98
CA HIS A 88 8.71 -2.89 -6.84
C HIS A 88 8.73 -1.38 -6.60
N THR A 89 7.57 -0.83 -6.24
CA THR A 89 7.47 0.53 -5.71
C THR A 89 8.06 0.59 -4.30
N VAL A 90 9.02 1.48 -4.07
CA VAL A 90 9.74 1.61 -2.80
C VAL A 90 9.25 2.84 -2.04
N ILE A 91 8.72 2.64 -0.84
CA ILE A 91 8.16 3.68 0.00
C ILE A 91 8.98 3.78 1.27
N LEU A 92 9.39 4.99 1.63
CA LEU A 92 10.18 5.25 2.82
C LEU A 92 9.28 5.76 3.95
N ALA A 93 9.38 5.15 5.13
CA ALA A 93 8.72 5.69 6.31
C ALA A 93 9.55 6.80 6.96
N ASP A 94 9.54 7.98 6.34
CA ASP A 94 10.28 9.17 6.76
C ASP A 94 9.67 10.44 6.13
N SER A 95 10.35 11.57 6.30
CA SER A 95 9.99 12.83 5.65
C SER A 95 10.07 12.76 4.12
N ALA A 96 9.30 13.62 3.45
CA ALA A 96 9.36 13.76 2.00
C ALA A 96 10.76 14.17 1.49
N LEU A 97 11.47 15.00 2.26
CA LEU A 97 12.84 15.41 1.91
C LEU A 97 13.76 14.20 1.87
N THR A 98 13.76 13.40 2.93
CA THR A 98 14.58 12.18 3.03
C THR A 98 14.20 11.17 1.97
N ALA A 99 12.90 10.98 1.69
CA ALA A 99 12.44 10.09 0.63
C ALA A 99 12.97 10.50 -0.74
N THR A 100 12.91 11.78 -1.08
CA THR A 100 13.49 12.31 -2.33
C THR A 100 15.01 12.12 -2.37
N GLU A 101 15.74 12.49 -1.31
CA GLU A 101 17.20 12.34 -1.24
C GLU A 101 17.65 10.88 -1.37
N TRP A 102 16.86 9.95 -0.83
CA TRP A 102 17.18 8.52 -0.85
C TRP A 102 16.68 7.84 -2.13
N GLY A 103 15.87 8.53 -2.95
CA GLY A 103 15.31 8.00 -4.19
C GLY A 103 14.18 6.99 -3.97
N ALA A 104 13.33 7.22 -2.96
CA ALA A 104 12.08 6.48 -2.77
C ALA A 104 10.95 7.07 -3.63
N ASP A 105 9.99 6.22 -4.00
CA ASP A 105 8.81 6.60 -4.80
C ASP A 105 7.71 7.26 -3.95
N GLY A 106 7.86 7.26 -2.62
CA GLY A 106 6.88 7.84 -1.73
C GLY A 106 7.22 7.72 -0.26
N ILE A 107 6.27 8.22 0.54
CA ILE A 107 6.36 8.32 1.99
C ILE A 107 5.23 7.56 2.70
N TYR A 108 5.54 7.06 3.89
CA TYR A 108 4.61 6.32 4.74
C TYR A 108 4.61 6.86 6.18
N GLY A 109 3.42 7.10 6.73
CA GLY A 109 3.30 7.64 8.10
C GLY A 109 1.89 8.06 8.47
N SER A 110 1.74 8.71 9.62
CA SER A 110 0.44 9.26 10.04
C SER A 110 -0.03 10.35 9.06
N PRO A 111 -1.34 10.58 8.88
CA PRO A 111 -1.84 11.55 7.90
C PRO A 111 -1.21 12.95 8.05
N ARG A 112 -0.92 13.37 9.29
CA ARG A 112 -0.28 14.67 9.56
C ARG A 112 1.19 14.70 9.19
N ALA A 113 1.91 13.60 9.37
CA ALA A 113 3.33 13.50 8.98
C ALA A 113 3.52 13.57 7.45
N LEU A 114 2.48 13.23 6.69
CA LEU A 114 2.46 13.28 5.23
C LEU A 114 2.04 14.65 4.68
N TRP A 115 1.70 15.61 5.53
CA TRP A 115 1.28 16.94 5.12
C TRP A 115 2.45 17.95 5.12
N PRO A 116 2.51 18.89 4.16
CA PRO A 116 1.67 19.01 2.98
C PRO A 116 2.07 18.00 1.89
N ARG A 117 1.08 17.66 1.05
CA ARG A 117 1.28 16.76 -0.10
C ARG A 117 2.40 17.26 -1.01
N ARG A 118 3.27 16.36 -1.44
CA ARG A 118 4.36 16.64 -2.38
C ARG A 118 4.10 16.00 -3.73
N SER A 119 4.29 16.75 -4.81
CA SER A 119 4.26 16.18 -6.16
C SER A 119 5.39 15.17 -6.33
N GLY A 120 5.15 14.14 -7.14
CA GLY A 120 6.15 13.11 -7.46
C GLY A 120 6.36 12.04 -6.38
N LEU A 121 5.68 12.11 -5.24
CA LEU A 121 5.74 11.09 -4.19
C LEU A 121 4.36 10.52 -3.88
N PHE A 122 4.26 9.20 -3.71
CA PHE A 122 3.08 8.58 -3.11
C PHE A 122 3.01 8.88 -1.61
N HIS A 123 1.81 9.09 -1.09
CA HIS A 123 1.53 9.38 0.32
C HIS A 123 0.66 8.27 0.90
N LEU A 124 1.29 7.32 1.62
CA LEU A 124 0.63 6.15 2.20
C LEU A 124 0.37 6.35 3.69
N ALA A 125 -0.88 6.67 4.02
CA ALA A 125 -1.26 7.01 5.39
C ALA A 125 -1.52 5.77 6.25
N THR A 126 -1.02 5.74 7.48
CA THR A 126 -1.53 4.80 8.49
C THR A 126 -2.89 5.24 8.98
N ALA A 127 -3.80 4.30 9.23
CA ALA A 127 -5.01 4.58 9.98
C ALA A 127 -5.35 3.42 10.94
N HIS A 128 -5.93 3.79 12.07
CA HIS A 128 -6.36 2.87 13.13
C HIS A 128 -7.84 3.05 13.46
N ASP A 129 -8.45 4.16 13.02
CA ASP A 129 -9.86 4.47 13.22
C ASP A 129 -10.46 5.31 12.07
N LEU A 130 -11.76 5.60 12.18
CA LEU A 130 -12.51 6.41 11.20
C LEU A 130 -12.05 7.88 11.15
N GLY A 131 -11.57 8.43 12.27
CA GLY A 131 -11.06 9.80 12.35
C GLY A 131 -9.79 9.95 11.52
N GLU A 132 -8.87 9.00 11.64
CA GLU A 132 -7.62 8.96 10.86
C GLU A 132 -7.88 8.71 9.38
N ILE A 133 -8.84 7.84 9.01
CA ILE A 133 -9.29 7.69 7.61
C ILE A 133 -9.85 9.02 7.09
N GLY A 134 -10.69 9.69 7.88
CA GLY A 134 -11.24 11.00 7.54
C GLY A 134 -10.14 12.05 7.34
N LEU A 135 -9.09 12.01 8.16
CA LEU A 135 -7.95 12.90 8.03
C LEU A 135 -7.10 12.58 6.79
N ALA A 136 -6.81 11.31 6.53
CA ALA A 136 -6.09 10.87 5.32
C ALA A 136 -6.82 11.31 4.04
N ASN A 137 -8.15 11.15 4.01
CA ASN A 137 -8.97 11.63 2.90
C ASN A 137 -8.87 13.15 2.71
N ARG A 138 -8.89 13.94 3.81
CA ARG A 138 -8.84 15.41 3.76
C ARG A 138 -7.46 15.93 3.36
N LEU A 139 -6.40 15.28 3.82
CA LEU A 139 -5.02 15.68 3.55
C LEU A 139 -4.48 15.11 2.23
N GLY A 140 -5.30 14.36 1.50
CA GLY A 140 -4.98 13.86 0.17
C GLY A 140 -3.91 12.76 0.18
N ALA A 141 -4.03 11.77 1.06
CA ALA A 141 -3.25 10.53 0.94
C ALA A 141 -3.61 9.78 -0.36
N ASP A 142 -2.67 9.01 -0.91
CA ASP A 142 -2.90 8.16 -2.09
C ASP A 142 -3.49 6.79 -1.74
N ALA A 143 -3.23 6.31 -0.52
CA ALA A 143 -3.83 5.10 0.04
C ALA A 143 -3.72 5.10 1.56
N VAL A 144 -4.49 4.22 2.19
CA VAL A 144 -4.54 4.04 3.64
C VAL A 144 -4.16 2.62 4.01
N LEU A 145 -3.19 2.45 4.90
CA LEU A 145 -2.89 1.17 5.55
C LEU A 145 -3.66 1.10 6.87
N LEU A 146 -4.82 0.44 6.82
CA LEU A 146 -5.71 0.28 7.97
C LEU A 146 -5.29 -0.91 8.85
N SER A 147 -4.94 -0.64 10.11
CA SER A 147 -4.39 -1.65 11.01
C SER A 147 -4.65 -1.32 12.50
N PRO A 148 -4.46 -2.27 13.44
CA PRO A 148 -4.30 -3.70 13.23
C PRO A 148 -5.65 -4.39 12.98
N VAL A 149 -5.71 -5.26 11.96
CA VAL A 149 -6.92 -6.05 11.66
C VAL A 149 -7.09 -7.19 12.67
N PHE A 150 -6.00 -7.86 13.00
CA PHE A 150 -5.97 -8.97 13.95
C PHE A 150 -5.04 -8.64 15.12
N PRO A 151 -5.24 -9.29 16.29
CA PRO A 151 -4.29 -9.18 17.39
C PRO A 151 -2.88 -9.51 16.94
N THR A 152 -1.91 -8.72 17.41
CA THR A 152 -0.50 -8.94 17.09
C THR A 152 0.26 -9.41 18.31
N ARG A 153 1.23 -10.31 18.12
CA ARG A 153 2.11 -10.76 19.21
C ARG A 153 2.97 -9.62 19.79
N SER A 154 3.13 -8.53 19.07
CA SER A 154 3.95 -7.40 19.49
C SER A 154 3.27 -6.47 20.49
N HIS A 155 1.94 -6.50 20.55
CA HIS A 155 1.17 -5.76 21.57
C HIS A 155 0.00 -6.62 22.05
N PRO A 156 0.27 -7.62 22.91
CA PRO A 156 -0.79 -8.44 23.50
C PRO A 156 -1.79 -7.56 24.25
N GLY A 157 -3.09 -7.76 23.98
CA GLY A 157 -4.17 -6.99 24.63
C GLY A 157 -4.51 -5.64 23.99
N ALA A 158 -3.75 -5.19 22.99
CA ALA A 158 -4.13 -4.00 22.23
C ALA A 158 -5.40 -4.26 21.40
N ALA A 159 -6.27 -3.25 21.31
CA ALA A 159 -7.48 -3.33 20.51
C ALA A 159 -7.16 -3.60 19.02
N SER A 160 -7.86 -4.55 18.42
CA SER A 160 -7.82 -4.83 16.98
C SER A 160 -9.19 -4.62 16.36
N LEU A 161 -9.22 -4.33 15.05
CA LEU A 161 -10.47 -4.08 14.33
C LEU A 161 -11.32 -5.36 14.17
N GLY A 162 -10.69 -6.49 13.89
CA GLY A 162 -11.38 -7.65 13.34
C GLY A 162 -11.89 -7.40 11.91
N PRO A 163 -12.31 -8.47 11.20
CA PRO A 163 -12.70 -8.38 9.79
C PRO A 163 -13.92 -7.50 9.55
N VAL A 164 -14.88 -7.46 10.48
CA VAL A 164 -16.10 -6.67 10.35
C VAL A 164 -15.80 -5.17 10.44
N ARG A 165 -15.13 -4.71 11.50
CA ARG A 165 -14.80 -3.28 11.63
C ARG A 165 -13.83 -2.84 10.55
N PHE A 166 -12.89 -3.69 10.14
CA PHE A 166 -12.01 -3.40 9.00
C PHE A 166 -12.82 -3.07 7.75
N ARG A 167 -13.78 -3.92 7.35
CA ARG A 167 -14.62 -3.66 6.16
C ARG A 167 -15.45 -2.38 6.31
N LEU A 168 -16.06 -2.16 7.47
CA LEU A 168 -16.85 -0.96 7.74
C LEU A 168 -16.01 0.32 7.66
N PHE A 169 -14.77 0.28 8.16
CA PHE A 169 -13.86 1.41 8.15
C PHE A 169 -13.31 1.64 6.74
N ALA A 170 -12.87 0.58 6.06
CA ALA A 170 -12.36 0.65 4.70
C ALA A 170 -13.40 1.21 3.71
N ALA A 171 -14.69 0.90 3.90
CA ALA A 171 -15.78 1.48 3.10
C ALA A 171 -15.95 3.00 3.25
N ARG A 172 -15.37 3.62 4.29
CA ARG A 172 -15.36 5.08 4.48
C ARG A 172 -14.14 5.77 3.86
N SER A 173 -13.16 5.00 3.38
CA SER A 173 -12.02 5.56 2.66
C SER A 173 -12.44 6.06 1.26
N ARG A 174 -11.87 7.19 0.83
CA ARG A 174 -11.99 7.70 -0.54
C ARG A 174 -10.82 7.25 -1.42
N VAL A 175 -9.83 6.60 -0.83
CA VAL A 175 -8.64 6.07 -1.46
C VAL A 175 -8.49 4.58 -1.16
N PRO A 176 -7.68 3.83 -1.92
CA PRO A 176 -7.45 2.40 -1.66
C PRO A 176 -7.06 2.13 -0.20
N VAL A 177 -7.50 0.97 0.30
CA VAL A 177 -7.18 0.42 1.62
C VAL A 177 -6.58 -0.97 1.46
#